data_AF-A0A3P7KMM3-F1
#
_entry.id   AF-A0A3P7KMM3-F1
#
_cell.length_a   1.000
_cell.length_b   1.000
_cell.length_c   1.000
_cell.angle_alpha   90.00
_cell.angle_beta   90.00
_cell.angle_gamma   90.00
#
_symmetry.space_group_name_H-M   'P 1'
#
loop_
_entity.id
_entity.type
_entity.pdbx_description
1 polymer ?
#
loop_
_entity_poly.entity_id
_entity_poly.type
_entity_poly.pdbx_seq_one_letter_code
_entity_poly.pdbx_strand_id
1 'polypeptide(L)'
;MENEEKGPEHADPISKEKNFIFLRIPVLREYLERDLTMENLPFKYDFERVIDDWVFLCFFVGNDFLPHLPSLEIREGAIDRLIKLYKDMVYSMKGYLTKDGDVYMDRVERIMLGLGEVEDEIFKRRQQDEERFKAIRKAKKARLSGGRRPQAPSYVPQSGSLIAPLSRATPLSGETTRSLAANARIEAMQYAENEEAAKRLKLMLKEEGSPDSTNNGIDHESRKRKAEAPIDVDSDEDPPDEIRLFESGWKDRYYRAKFDVGADDVNFRRKVAWAYVEGLCWVLKYYYQGCVSWDWYFPYHYAPFASDFDTVAQFKPDFSRPTKPFKPLQQLMSVFPAASKQHLPIHWQKLMTDDDSPIIDLYPIDFRIDLNGKKYAWQGVALLPFVDEDRLLKALE
;
A
#
# COMPACT_ATOMS: atom_id res chain seq x y z
N MET A 1 -24.02 44.89 32.21
CA MET A 1 -24.95 44.73 31.08
C MET A 1 -24.11 44.85 29.83
N GLU A 2 -23.85 43.73 29.16
CA GLU A 2 -23.31 43.58 27.79
C GLU A 2 -22.71 42.17 27.72
N ASN A 3 -23.56 41.15 27.81
CA ASN A 3 -23.18 39.76 27.56
C ASN A 3 -24.40 38.97 27.03
N GLU A 4 -25.20 39.61 26.19
CA GLU A 4 -26.34 38.98 25.51
C GLU A 4 -26.43 39.53 24.09
N GLU A 5 -25.55 39.10 23.17
CA GLU A 5 -25.81 39.24 21.72
C GLU A 5 -24.77 38.51 20.84
N LYS A 6 -24.54 37.21 21.07
CA LYS A 6 -23.94 36.35 20.04
C LYS A 6 -24.70 35.04 19.98
N GLY A 7 -25.52 34.88 18.94
CA GLY A 7 -26.24 33.66 18.64
C GLY A 7 -25.31 32.47 18.35
N PRO A 8 -25.86 31.25 18.22
CA PRO A 8 -25.09 30.00 18.07
C PRO A 8 -24.26 29.91 16.78
N GLU A 9 -24.32 30.93 15.91
CA GLU A 9 -23.57 31.03 14.65
C GLU A 9 -22.17 31.65 14.82
N HIS A 10 -21.81 32.07 16.04
CA HIS A 10 -20.48 32.59 16.41
C HIS A 10 -19.73 31.72 17.44
N ALA A 11 -20.08 30.44 17.54
CA ALA A 11 -19.23 29.50 18.24
C ALA A 11 -17.92 29.33 17.44
N ASP A 12 -16.83 29.92 17.91
CA ASP A 12 -15.49 29.61 17.41
C ASP A 12 -15.35 28.08 17.36
N PRO A 13 -14.91 27.50 16.23
CA PRO A 13 -14.73 26.06 16.14
C PRO A 13 -13.83 25.63 17.29
N ILE A 14 -14.35 24.76 18.18
CA ILE A 14 -13.64 24.26 19.37
C ILE A 14 -12.21 23.93 18.94
N SER A 15 -11.28 24.80 19.33
CA SER A 15 -9.87 24.68 18.99
C SER A 15 -9.39 23.39 19.63
N LYS A 16 -9.25 22.33 18.82
CA LYS A 16 -8.70 21.05 19.29
C LYS A 16 -7.27 21.31 19.77
N GLU A 17 -7.05 21.19 21.07
CA GLU A 17 -5.73 21.32 21.67
C GLU A 17 -4.79 20.24 21.14
N LYS A 18 -3.50 20.58 21.00
CA LYS A 18 -2.48 19.65 20.53
C LYS A 18 -2.17 18.64 21.64
N ASN A 19 -2.53 17.39 21.41
CA ASN A 19 -2.20 16.28 22.31
C ASN A 19 -0.92 15.59 21.86
N PHE A 20 -0.07 15.25 22.82
CA PHE A 20 1.15 14.48 22.61
C PHE A 20 0.96 13.05 23.13
N ILE A 21 1.64 12.10 22.49
CA ILE A 21 1.67 10.71 22.92
C ILE A 21 3.10 10.31 23.28
N PHE A 22 3.24 9.43 24.26
CA PHE A 22 4.53 8.82 24.63
C PHE A 22 4.58 7.37 24.17
N LEU A 23 5.60 7.03 23.39
CA LEU A 23 5.95 5.64 23.09
C LEU A 23 6.99 5.17 24.10
N ARG A 24 6.60 4.22 24.95
CA ARG A 24 7.44 3.72 26.04
C ARG A 24 8.21 2.49 25.57
N ILE A 25 9.45 2.70 25.12
CA ILE A 25 10.36 1.60 24.72
C ILE A 25 10.50 0.51 25.80
N PRO A 26 10.59 0.81 27.12
CA PRO A 26 10.63 -0.23 28.14
C PRO A 26 9.41 -1.15 28.11
N VAL A 27 8.22 -0.60 27.87
CA VAL A 27 6.98 -1.38 27.78
C VAL A 27 6.99 -2.24 26.51
N LEU A 28 7.43 -1.68 25.37
CA LEU A 28 7.59 -2.45 24.14
C LEU A 28 8.55 -3.64 24.34
N ARG A 29 9.64 -3.45 25.08
CA ARG A 29 10.59 -4.52 25.41
C ARG A 29 9.93 -5.65 26.22
N GLU A 30 9.05 -5.35 27.18
CA GLU A 30 8.30 -6.38 27.90
C GLU A 30 7.37 -7.20 26.99
N TYR A 31 6.75 -6.57 25.98
CA TYR A 31 5.96 -7.28 24.97
C TYR A 31 6.84 -8.17 24.09
N LEU A 32 7.95 -7.63 23.61
CA LEU A 32 8.91 -8.38 22.77
C LEU A 32 9.53 -9.56 23.54
N GLU A 33 9.79 -9.42 24.84
CA GLU A 33 10.31 -10.50 25.67
C GLU A 33 9.35 -11.69 25.68
N ARG A 34 8.04 -11.43 25.84
CA ARG A 34 7.02 -12.47 25.81
C ARG A 34 6.89 -13.11 24.43
N ASP A 35 6.87 -12.30 23.37
CA ASP A 35 6.65 -12.79 22.01
C ASP A 35 7.88 -13.52 21.45
N LEU A 36 9.09 -13.13 21.84
CA LEU A 36 10.34 -13.68 21.34
C LEU A 36 10.97 -14.73 22.26
N THR A 37 10.32 -15.06 23.39
CA THR A 37 10.74 -16.17 24.23
C THR A 37 10.81 -17.47 23.42
N MET A 38 11.88 -18.21 23.64
CA MET A 38 12.19 -19.50 23.03
C MET A 38 12.62 -20.46 24.14
N GLU A 39 11.87 -21.53 24.33
CA GLU A 39 12.16 -22.55 25.33
C GLU A 39 13.07 -23.64 24.74
N ASN A 40 13.83 -24.34 25.59
CA ASN A 40 14.67 -25.49 25.18
C ASN A 40 15.74 -25.16 24.13
N LEU A 41 16.31 -23.94 24.19
CA LEU A 41 17.43 -23.57 23.32
C LEU A 41 18.72 -24.34 23.68
N PRO A 42 19.52 -24.74 22.67
CA PRO A 42 20.78 -25.44 22.89
C PRO A 42 21.93 -24.52 23.34
N PHE A 43 21.66 -23.23 23.55
CA PHE A 43 22.61 -22.22 23.99
C PHE A 43 21.93 -21.24 24.97
N LYS A 44 22.72 -20.43 25.69
CA LYS A 44 22.20 -19.47 26.67
C LYS A 44 21.37 -18.39 25.98
N TYR A 45 20.10 -18.27 26.37
CA TYR A 45 19.23 -17.19 25.95
C TYR A 45 19.69 -15.85 26.53
N ASP A 46 19.90 -14.88 25.65
CA ASP A 46 20.20 -13.48 25.90
C ASP A 46 19.17 -12.63 25.15
N PHE A 47 18.40 -11.85 25.90
CA PHE A 47 17.31 -11.05 25.36
C PHE A 47 17.81 -9.82 24.59
N GLU A 48 18.94 -9.21 24.96
CA GLU A 48 19.47 -8.06 24.21
C GLU A 48 19.84 -8.45 22.79
N ARG A 49 20.42 -9.65 22.63
CA ARG A 49 20.77 -10.21 21.31
C ARG A 49 19.54 -10.52 20.45
N VAL A 50 18.45 -10.91 21.09
CA VAL A 50 17.16 -11.14 20.40
C VAL A 50 16.54 -9.81 19.94
N ILE A 51 16.71 -8.73 20.71
CA ILE A 51 16.29 -7.39 20.29
C ILE A 51 17.08 -6.94 19.06
N ASP A 52 18.40 -7.14 19.05
CA ASP A 52 19.23 -6.81 17.89
C ASP A 52 18.76 -7.53 16.63
N ASP A 53 18.46 -8.82 16.76
CA ASP A 53 17.91 -9.63 15.69
C ASP A 53 16.53 -9.15 15.25
N TRP A 54 15.65 -8.78 16.18
CA TRP A 54 14.32 -8.23 15.88
C TRP A 54 14.41 -6.90 15.12
N VAL A 55 15.31 -5.99 15.53
CA VAL A 55 15.59 -4.74 14.83
C VAL A 55 16.04 -5.03 13.39
N PHE A 56 16.94 -6.00 13.21
CA PHE A 56 17.38 -6.39 11.88
C PHE A 56 16.25 -7.01 11.03
N LEU A 57 15.36 -7.81 11.61
CA LEU A 57 14.17 -8.33 10.92
C LEU A 57 13.24 -7.21 10.45
N CYS A 58 13.09 -6.14 11.24
CA CYS A 58 12.30 -4.97 10.83
C CYS A 58 12.85 -4.29 9.57
N PHE A 59 14.17 -4.32 9.33
CA PHE A 59 14.76 -3.72 8.13
C PHE A 59 14.33 -4.40 6.83
N PHE A 60 14.01 -5.69 6.84
CA PHE A 60 13.48 -6.40 5.67
C PHE A 60 12.10 -5.91 5.24
N VAL A 61 11.30 -5.44 6.19
CA VAL A 61 9.92 -5.01 5.91
C VAL A 61 9.89 -3.61 5.29
N GLY A 62 10.84 -2.75 5.65
CA GLY A 62 11.03 -1.45 5.01
C GLY A 62 11.95 -0.56 5.82
N ASN A 63 12.77 0.21 5.11
CA ASN A 63 13.64 1.23 5.66
C ASN A 63 13.90 2.29 4.57
N ASP A 64 14.58 3.39 4.92
CA ASP A 64 14.79 4.50 3.99
C ASP A 64 15.82 4.19 2.88
N PHE A 65 16.66 3.16 3.08
CA PHE A 65 17.81 2.87 2.22
C PHE A 65 17.55 1.76 1.19
N LEU A 66 16.55 0.91 1.45
CA LEU A 66 16.22 -0.24 0.60
C LEU A 66 14.72 -0.27 0.29
N PRO A 67 14.33 -0.59 -0.95
CA PRO A 67 12.94 -0.85 -1.29
C PRO A 67 12.42 -2.07 -0.52
N HIS A 68 11.15 -2.05 -0.11
CA HIS A 68 10.55 -3.19 0.59
C HIS A 68 10.46 -4.43 -0.32
N LEU A 69 10.68 -5.62 0.24
CA LEU A 69 10.49 -6.88 -0.49
C LEU A 69 9.01 -7.01 -0.93
N PRO A 70 8.71 -7.46 -2.16
CA PRO A 70 7.33 -7.53 -2.64
C PRO A 70 6.43 -8.42 -1.78
N SER A 71 7.00 -9.45 -1.15
CA SER A 71 6.30 -10.42 -0.29
C SER A 71 6.11 -9.96 1.15
N LEU A 72 6.63 -8.79 1.56
CA LEU A 72 6.53 -8.28 2.93
C LEU A 72 5.74 -6.96 2.99
N GLU A 73 4.56 -7.00 3.59
CA GLU A 73 3.80 -5.79 3.95
C GLU A 73 3.36 -5.85 5.42
N ILE A 74 3.59 -4.76 6.18
CA ILE A 74 3.24 -4.68 7.62
C ILE A 74 1.76 -4.99 7.84
N ARG A 75 0.89 -4.56 6.92
CA ARG A 75 -0.57 -4.76 6.99
C ARG A 75 -0.98 -6.23 6.89
N GLU A 76 -0.10 -7.08 6.40
CA GLU A 76 -0.31 -8.52 6.21
C GLU A 76 0.36 -9.37 7.30
N GLY A 77 0.87 -8.75 8.37
CA GLY A 77 1.56 -9.45 9.46
C GLY A 77 2.96 -9.95 9.05
N ALA A 78 3.66 -9.20 8.19
CA ALA A 78 5.02 -9.52 7.75
C ALA A 78 6.00 -9.75 8.93
N ILE A 79 5.92 -8.91 9.98
CA ILE A 79 6.78 -9.02 11.16
C ILE A 79 6.52 -10.35 11.89
N ASP A 80 5.26 -10.73 12.10
CA ASP A 80 4.91 -11.98 12.78
C ASP A 80 5.42 -13.22 12.02
N ARG A 81 5.37 -13.15 10.68
CA ARG A 81 5.91 -14.21 9.81
C ARG A 81 7.43 -14.29 9.91
N LEU A 82 8.11 -13.16 9.87
CA LEU A 82 9.57 -13.10 10.03
C LEU A 82 10.01 -13.61 11.40
N ILE A 83 9.27 -13.29 12.46
CA ILE A 83 9.55 -13.81 13.82
C ILE A 83 9.46 -15.33 13.85
N LYS A 84 8.45 -15.94 13.19
CA LYS A 84 8.34 -17.40 13.11
C LYS A 84 9.54 -18.02 12.39
N LEU A 85 9.89 -17.51 11.20
CA LEU A 85 11.05 -17.96 10.43
C LEU A 85 12.36 -17.79 11.20
N TYR A 86 12.49 -16.68 11.94
CA TYR A 86 13.63 -16.43 12.82
C TYR A 86 13.72 -17.47 13.93
N LYS A 87 12.64 -17.78 14.64
CA LYS A 87 12.63 -18.82 15.67
C LYS A 87 13.05 -20.18 15.09
N ASP A 88 12.50 -20.56 13.94
CA ASP A 88 12.85 -21.81 13.26
C ASP A 88 14.33 -21.84 12.87
N MET A 89 14.87 -20.73 12.38
CA MET A 89 16.30 -20.57 12.09
C MET A 89 17.14 -20.73 13.35
N VAL A 90 16.76 -20.10 14.47
CA VAL A 90 17.50 -20.16 15.73
C VAL A 90 17.56 -21.61 16.26
N TYR A 91 16.46 -22.36 16.22
CA TYR A 91 16.45 -23.77 16.61
C TYR A 91 17.30 -24.65 15.68
N SER A 92 17.24 -24.38 14.37
CA SER A 92 17.98 -25.12 13.35
C SER A 92 19.50 -24.87 13.41
N MET A 93 19.91 -23.62 13.46
CA MET A 93 21.29 -23.16 13.28
C MET A 93 22.00 -22.82 14.60
N LYS A 94 21.30 -22.98 15.74
CA LYS A 94 21.83 -22.88 17.10
C LYS A 94 22.56 -21.56 17.38
N GLY A 95 21.98 -20.43 16.94
CA GLY A 95 22.47 -19.10 17.31
C GLY A 95 21.71 -17.94 16.67
N TYR A 96 22.13 -16.72 17.03
CA TYR A 96 21.50 -15.44 16.68
C TYR A 96 21.74 -14.97 15.24
N LEU A 97 20.86 -14.16 14.68
CA LEU A 97 20.97 -13.64 13.31
C LEU A 97 22.09 -12.62 13.14
N THR A 98 22.36 -11.83 14.18
CA THR A 98 23.33 -10.73 14.18
C THR A 98 24.27 -10.81 15.38
N LYS A 99 25.38 -10.07 15.33
CA LYS A 99 26.29 -9.87 16.45
C LYS A 99 26.97 -8.50 16.34
N ASP A 100 26.71 -7.60 17.29
CA ASP A 100 27.41 -6.32 17.44
C ASP A 100 27.48 -5.47 16.15
N GLY A 101 26.48 -5.58 15.27
CA GLY A 101 26.45 -4.90 13.97
C GLY A 101 26.92 -5.74 12.76
N ASP A 102 27.34 -6.98 12.97
CA ASP A 102 27.66 -7.94 11.91
C ASP A 102 26.50 -8.94 11.70
N VAL A 103 26.29 -9.35 10.45
CA VAL A 103 25.20 -10.24 10.03
C VAL A 103 25.77 -11.61 9.66
N TYR A 104 25.13 -12.69 10.12
CA TYR A 104 25.47 -14.05 9.69
C TYR A 104 24.72 -14.41 8.40
N MET A 105 25.41 -14.39 7.26
CA MET A 105 24.79 -14.59 5.94
C MET A 105 24.08 -15.94 5.78
N ASP A 106 24.66 -17.02 6.31
CA ASP A 106 24.04 -18.35 6.27
C ASP A 106 22.65 -18.36 6.96
N ARG A 107 22.50 -17.55 8.01
CA ARG A 107 21.25 -17.43 8.78
C ARG A 107 20.23 -16.57 8.04
N VAL A 108 20.69 -15.51 7.36
CA VAL A 108 19.84 -14.70 6.48
C VAL A 108 19.31 -15.55 5.33
N GLU A 109 20.18 -16.30 4.67
CA GLU A 109 19.80 -17.21 3.58
C GLU A 109 18.69 -18.16 4.03
N ARG A 110 18.85 -18.77 5.23
CA ARG A 110 17.83 -19.68 5.77
C ARG A 110 16.46 -19.03 5.96
N ILE A 111 16.43 -17.80 6.48
CA ILE A 111 15.17 -17.06 6.68
C ILE A 111 14.56 -16.68 5.33
N MET A 112 15.37 -16.20 4.38
CA MET A 112 14.89 -15.78 3.06
C MET A 112 14.39 -16.96 2.23
N LEU A 113 15.05 -18.12 2.26
CA LEU A 113 14.56 -19.34 1.60
C LEU A 113 13.22 -19.80 2.19
N GLY A 114 13.07 -19.78 3.52
CA GLY A 114 11.80 -20.10 4.17
C GLY A 114 10.69 -19.10 3.83
N LEU A 115 11.02 -17.82 3.63
CA LEU A 115 10.08 -16.83 3.12
C LEU A 115 9.75 -17.07 1.63
N GLY A 116 10.74 -17.48 0.84
CA GLY A 116 10.64 -17.85 -0.57
C GLY A 116 9.61 -18.94 -0.83
N GLU A 117 9.54 -19.95 0.04
CA GLU A 117 8.57 -21.06 -0.06
C GLU A 117 7.11 -20.61 0.09
N VAL A 118 6.86 -19.47 0.75
CA VAL A 118 5.51 -18.96 1.03
C VAL A 118 5.12 -17.73 0.20
N GLU A 119 6.00 -17.22 -0.68
CA GLU A 119 5.72 -16.03 -1.51
C GLU A 119 4.49 -16.22 -2.40
N ASP A 120 4.38 -17.38 -3.04
CA ASP A 120 3.23 -17.74 -3.89
C ASP A 120 1.89 -17.67 -3.13
N GLU A 121 1.88 -18.14 -1.87
CA GLU A 121 0.69 -18.13 -1.04
C GLU A 121 0.33 -16.71 -0.61
N ILE A 122 1.35 -15.90 -0.27
CA ILE A 122 1.18 -14.50 0.11
C ILE A 122 0.53 -13.71 -1.03
N PHE A 123 1.05 -13.83 -2.25
CA PHE A 123 0.51 -13.08 -3.39
C PHE A 123 -0.92 -13.49 -3.75
N LYS A 124 -1.24 -14.79 -3.69
CA LYS A 124 -2.61 -15.27 -3.91
C LYS A 124 -3.58 -14.75 -2.84
N ARG A 125 -3.17 -14.77 -1.58
CA ARG A 125 -3.99 -14.29 -0.46
C ARG A 125 -4.23 -12.78 -0.55
N ARG A 126 -3.18 -12.01 -0.88
CA ARG A 126 -3.27 -10.56 -1.10
C ARG A 126 -4.30 -10.21 -2.16
N GLN A 127 -4.27 -10.89 -3.31
CA GLN A 127 -5.24 -10.68 -4.38
C GLN A 127 -6.68 -10.98 -3.93
N GLN A 128 -6.90 -12.11 -3.23
CA GLN A 128 -8.23 -12.47 -2.71
C GLN A 128 -8.76 -11.44 -1.71
N ASP A 129 -7.90 -10.95 -0.82
CA ASP A 129 -8.27 -9.93 0.15
C ASP A 129 -8.59 -8.60 -0.54
N GLU A 130 -7.79 -8.18 -1.54
CA GLU A 130 -8.07 -6.99 -2.34
C GLU A 130 -9.39 -7.08 -3.09
N GLU A 131 -9.68 -8.20 -3.75
CA GLU A 131 -10.97 -8.44 -4.41
C GLU A 131 -12.13 -8.36 -3.44
N ARG A 132 -11.98 -8.95 -2.24
CA ARG A 132 -12.97 -8.88 -1.17
C ARG A 132 -13.19 -7.45 -0.70
N PHE A 133 -12.12 -6.68 -0.48
CA PHE A 133 -12.21 -5.28 -0.08
C PHE A 133 -12.84 -4.41 -1.17
N LYS A 134 -12.50 -4.63 -2.44
CA LYS A 134 -13.12 -3.96 -3.60
C LYS A 134 -14.62 -4.26 -3.65
N ALA A 135 -15.03 -5.52 -3.47
CA ALA A 135 -16.44 -5.91 -3.43
C ALA A 135 -17.20 -5.22 -2.28
N ILE A 136 -16.63 -5.19 -1.07
CA ILE A 136 -17.22 -4.51 0.09
C ILE A 136 -17.33 -3.00 -0.16
N ARG A 137 -16.29 -2.36 -0.71
CA ARG A 137 -16.29 -0.93 -1.02
C ARG A 137 -17.31 -0.58 -2.09
N LYS A 138 -17.43 -1.39 -3.15
CA LYS A 138 -18.44 -1.24 -4.21
C LYS A 138 -19.85 -1.37 -3.64
N ALA A 139 -20.10 -2.36 -2.77
CA ALA A 139 -21.39 -2.53 -2.09
C ALA A 139 -21.74 -1.34 -1.19
N LYS A 140 -20.76 -0.79 -0.46
CA LYS A 140 -20.95 0.41 0.37
C LYS A 140 -21.19 1.67 -0.47
N LYS A 141 -20.45 1.85 -1.57
CA LYS A 141 -20.65 2.98 -2.51
C LYS A 141 -22.04 2.88 -3.14
N ALA A 142 -22.47 1.72 -3.61
CA ALA A 142 -23.82 1.52 -4.15
C ALA A 142 -24.94 1.84 -3.14
N ARG A 143 -24.72 1.58 -1.85
CA ARG A 143 -25.66 1.98 -0.77
C ARG A 143 -25.71 3.49 -0.53
N LEU A 144 -24.62 4.21 -0.79
CA LEU A 144 -24.48 5.66 -0.55
C LEU A 144 -24.82 6.50 -1.79
N SER A 145 -24.42 6.07 -2.98
CA SER A 145 -24.70 6.72 -4.27
C SER A 145 -26.11 6.38 -4.80
N GLY A 146 -26.64 5.23 -4.40
CA GLY A 146 -28.06 4.94 -4.52
C GLY A 146 -28.84 5.77 -3.51
N GLY A 147 -29.10 7.03 -3.83
CA GLY A 147 -30.08 7.87 -3.16
C GLY A 147 -31.46 7.21 -3.18
N ARG A 148 -31.68 6.23 -2.29
CA ARG A 148 -33.01 5.84 -1.89
C ARG A 148 -33.56 7.06 -1.17
N ARG A 149 -34.39 7.84 -1.88
CA ARG A 149 -35.55 8.48 -1.24
C ARG A 149 -36.07 7.49 -0.19
N PRO A 150 -36.35 7.91 1.06
CA PRO A 150 -36.90 6.99 2.05
C PRO A 150 -37.99 6.22 1.33
N GLN A 151 -37.83 4.89 1.19
CA GLN A 151 -38.85 4.09 0.56
C GLN A 151 -40.11 4.43 1.34
N ALA A 152 -41.11 5.02 0.67
CA ALA A 152 -42.45 5.01 1.21
C ALA A 152 -42.65 3.55 1.65
N PRO A 153 -43.04 3.31 2.91
CA PRO A 153 -43.09 1.96 3.44
C PRO A 153 -43.87 1.12 2.43
N SER A 154 -43.37 -0.10 2.19
CA SER A 154 -43.95 -1.02 1.20
C SER A 154 -45.43 -1.31 1.45
N TYR A 155 -45.98 -0.82 2.56
CA TYR A 155 -47.37 -0.83 2.92
C TYR A 155 -47.65 0.38 3.83
N VAL A 156 -48.62 1.21 3.48
CA VAL A 156 -49.16 2.26 4.36
C VAL A 156 -50.50 1.76 4.87
N PRO A 157 -50.62 1.34 6.15
CA PRO A 157 -51.89 0.86 6.70
C PRO A 157 -52.95 1.97 6.65
N GLN A 158 -54.18 1.61 6.30
CA GLN A 158 -55.30 2.56 6.31
C GLN A 158 -55.61 3.06 7.74
N SER A 159 -56.10 4.29 7.84
CA SER A 159 -56.52 4.92 9.09
C SER A 159 -57.56 4.06 9.81
N GLY A 160 -57.21 3.49 10.97
CA GLY A 160 -58.07 2.58 11.75
C GLY A 160 -57.68 1.09 11.67
N SER A 161 -56.65 0.74 10.89
CA SER A 161 -56.05 -0.60 10.90
C SER A 161 -55.31 -0.87 12.22
N LEU A 162 -55.27 -2.13 12.64
CA LEU A 162 -54.60 -2.55 13.89
C LEU A 162 -53.08 -2.24 13.90
N ILE A 163 -52.47 -2.09 12.72
CA ILE A 163 -51.04 -1.85 12.52
C ILE A 163 -50.75 -0.36 12.22
N ALA A 164 -51.81 0.47 12.10
CA ALA A 164 -51.63 1.91 11.94
C ALA A 164 -51.12 2.54 13.24
N PRO A 165 -50.17 3.49 13.19
CA PRO A 165 -49.68 4.16 14.38
C PRO A 165 -50.81 4.94 15.08
N LEU A 166 -51.16 4.53 16.29
CA LEU A 166 -52.14 5.22 17.13
C LEU A 166 -51.43 6.31 17.94
N SER A 167 -51.99 7.51 17.95
CA SER A 167 -51.50 8.63 18.77
C SER A 167 -51.70 8.40 20.28
N ARG A 168 -52.58 7.49 20.68
CA ARG A 168 -52.89 7.15 22.07
C ARG A 168 -53.38 5.71 22.18
N ALA A 169 -52.91 4.97 23.19
CA ALA A 169 -53.33 3.58 23.42
C ALA A 169 -54.79 3.53 23.90
N THR A 170 -55.66 2.87 23.13
CA THR A 170 -57.06 2.60 23.48
C THR A 170 -57.23 1.12 23.82
N PRO A 171 -57.77 0.77 25.00
CA PRO A 171 -58.08 -0.62 25.32
C PRO A 171 -59.25 -1.10 24.46
N LEU A 172 -59.01 -2.13 23.65
CA LEU A 172 -60.01 -2.77 22.78
C LEU A 172 -60.50 -4.08 23.43
N SER A 173 -61.78 -4.40 23.28
CA SER A 173 -62.35 -5.68 23.72
C SER A 173 -61.78 -6.85 22.88
N GLY A 174 -61.70 -8.04 23.47
CA GLY A 174 -61.14 -9.25 22.84
C GLY A 174 -61.90 -9.77 21.61
N GLU A 175 -63.13 -9.30 21.41
CA GLU A 175 -63.92 -9.57 20.19
C GLU A 175 -63.57 -8.58 19.07
N THR A 176 -63.40 -7.30 19.42
CA THR A 176 -63.02 -6.21 18.50
C THR A 176 -61.59 -6.37 18.00
N THR A 177 -60.67 -6.86 18.82
CA THR A 177 -59.29 -7.14 18.39
C THR A 177 -59.21 -8.30 17.39
N ARG A 178 -60.04 -9.33 17.56
CA ARG A 178 -60.09 -10.48 16.64
C ARG A 178 -60.63 -10.09 15.26
N SER A 179 -61.67 -9.27 15.20
CA SER A 179 -62.20 -8.79 13.92
C SER A 179 -61.21 -7.88 13.18
N LEU A 180 -60.56 -6.96 13.90
CA LEU A 180 -59.52 -6.09 13.33
C LEU A 180 -58.31 -6.88 12.82
N ALA A 181 -57.88 -7.92 13.54
CA ALA A 181 -56.78 -8.79 13.10
C ALA A 181 -57.15 -9.63 11.87
N ALA A 182 -58.41 -10.09 11.75
CA ALA A 182 -58.90 -10.78 10.56
C ALA A 182 -58.90 -9.86 9.34
N ASN A 183 -59.39 -8.62 9.49
CA ASN A 183 -59.41 -7.63 8.42
C ASN A 183 -57.98 -7.24 7.98
N ALA A 184 -57.06 -7.05 8.91
CA ALA A 184 -55.66 -6.74 8.59
C ALA A 184 -54.97 -7.87 7.80
N ARG A 185 -55.32 -9.14 8.04
CA ARG A 185 -54.80 -10.28 7.26
C ARG A 185 -55.34 -10.30 5.84
N ILE A 186 -56.62 -10.00 5.65
CA ILE A 186 -57.24 -9.92 4.32
C ILE A 186 -56.63 -8.76 3.53
N GLU A 187 -56.44 -7.60 4.16
CA GLU A 187 -55.81 -6.42 3.56
C GLU A 187 -54.37 -6.72 3.10
N ALA A 188 -53.58 -7.42 3.94
CA ALA A 188 -52.23 -7.83 3.59
C ALA A 188 -52.19 -8.81 2.41
N MET A 189 -53.15 -9.74 2.32
CA MET A 189 -53.23 -10.72 1.23
C MET A 189 -53.60 -10.04 -0.10
N GLN A 190 -54.57 -9.12 -0.10
CA GLN A 190 -54.94 -8.33 -1.27
C GLN A 190 -53.81 -7.41 -1.75
N TYR A 191 -53.02 -6.85 -0.82
CA TYR A 191 -51.86 -6.05 -1.19
C TYR A 191 -50.81 -6.88 -1.94
N ALA A 192 -50.51 -8.09 -1.48
CA ALA A 192 -49.56 -8.99 -2.13
C ALA A 192 -50.03 -9.42 -3.53
N GLU A 193 -51.33 -9.73 -3.69
CA GLU A 193 -51.91 -10.04 -5.00
C GLU A 193 -51.85 -8.85 -5.97
N ASN A 194 -52.16 -7.64 -5.49
CA ASN A 194 -52.05 -6.41 -6.30
C ASN A 194 -50.60 -6.09 -6.69
N GLU A 195 -49.62 -6.35 -5.81
CA GLU A 195 -48.20 -6.16 -6.12
C GLU A 195 -47.72 -7.14 -7.20
N GLU A 196 -48.15 -8.40 -7.13
CA GLU A 196 -47.81 -9.41 -8.13
C GLU A 196 -48.49 -9.11 -9.49
N ALA A 197 -49.75 -8.68 -9.48
CA ALA A 197 -50.46 -8.24 -10.67
C ALA A 197 -49.79 -7.02 -11.33
N ALA A 198 -49.38 -6.02 -10.54
CA ALA A 198 -48.65 -4.85 -11.03
C ALA A 198 -47.28 -5.21 -11.63
N LYS A 199 -46.56 -6.18 -11.03
CA LYS A 199 -45.29 -6.69 -11.58
C LYS A 199 -45.50 -7.39 -12.91
N ARG A 200 -46.55 -8.21 -13.05
CA ARG A 200 -46.90 -8.89 -14.31
C ARG A 200 -47.30 -7.89 -15.40
N LEU A 201 -48.11 -6.88 -15.07
CA LEU A 201 -48.54 -5.84 -16.00
C LEU A 201 -47.34 -5.03 -16.52
N LYS A 202 -46.40 -4.69 -15.64
CA LYS A 202 -45.17 -3.95 -15.98
C LYS A 202 -44.23 -4.76 -16.88
N LEU A 203 -44.26 -6.09 -16.78
CA LEU A 203 -43.51 -6.99 -17.65
C LEU A 203 -44.13 -7.04 -19.05
N MET A 204 -45.46 -7.13 -19.14
CA MET A 204 -46.22 -7.11 -20.42
C MET A 204 -46.06 -5.79 -21.17
N LEU A 205 -46.13 -4.64 -20.47
CA LEU A 205 -45.93 -3.31 -21.07
C LEU A 205 -44.52 -3.08 -21.65
N LYS A 206 -43.55 -3.94 -21.32
CA LYS A 206 -42.18 -3.83 -21.80
C LYS A 206 -41.95 -4.61 -23.11
N GLU A 207 -42.86 -5.51 -23.49
CA GLU A 207 -42.73 -6.36 -24.69
C GLU A 207 -43.46 -5.82 -25.93
N GLU A 208 -44.42 -4.89 -25.80
CA GLU A 208 -45.20 -4.36 -26.95
C GLU A 208 -44.67 -3.04 -27.57
N GLY A 209 -43.38 -2.70 -27.41
CA GLY A 209 -42.80 -1.44 -27.93
C GLY A 209 -41.62 -1.61 -28.89
N SER A 210 -41.87 -1.61 -30.20
CA SER A 210 -40.89 -1.29 -31.28
C SER A 210 -41.65 -0.82 -32.54
N PRO A 211 -41.06 -0.10 -33.52
CA PRO A 211 -39.81 0.67 -33.60
C PRO A 211 -39.99 2.10 -34.21
N ASP A 212 -38.86 2.79 -34.42
CA ASP A 212 -38.57 3.80 -35.48
C ASP A 212 -38.60 5.31 -35.18
N SER A 213 -37.53 6.00 -35.62
CA SER A 213 -37.44 7.38 -36.15
C SER A 213 -36.00 7.93 -36.11
N THR A 214 -35.30 7.71 -37.23
CA THR A 214 -34.28 8.57 -37.90
C THR A 214 -33.89 9.93 -37.28
N ASN A 215 -32.58 10.21 -37.19
CA ASN A 215 -32.02 11.41 -37.83
C ASN A 215 -30.51 11.35 -38.11
N ASN A 216 -30.15 11.81 -39.32
CA ASN A 216 -28.81 11.87 -39.92
C ASN A 216 -27.91 12.97 -39.33
N GLY A 217 -26.60 12.74 -39.31
CA GLY A 217 -25.58 13.77 -39.04
C GLY A 217 -24.16 13.27 -39.34
N ILE A 218 -23.67 13.65 -40.52
CA ILE A 218 -22.44 13.26 -41.25
C ILE A 218 -21.11 13.48 -40.50
N ASP A 219 -20.17 12.57 -40.81
CA ASP A 219 -18.75 12.50 -40.47
C ASP A 219 -17.92 13.80 -40.56
N HIS A 220 -16.94 13.93 -39.67
CA HIS A 220 -15.58 14.28 -40.10
C HIS A 220 -14.52 13.56 -39.25
N GLU A 221 -13.86 12.59 -39.88
CA GLU A 221 -12.69 11.88 -39.38
C GLU A 221 -11.52 12.87 -39.21
N SER A 222 -10.91 12.90 -38.03
CA SER A 222 -9.63 13.56 -37.76
C SER A 222 -8.84 12.69 -36.80
N ARG A 223 -8.05 11.78 -37.37
CA ARG A 223 -7.05 10.97 -36.67
C ARG A 223 -6.00 11.88 -36.02
N LYS A 224 -6.21 12.24 -34.76
CA LYS A 224 -5.15 12.74 -33.88
C LYS A 224 -4.80 11.64 -32.88
N ARG A 225 -3.55 11.19 -32.96
CA ARG A 225 -2.91 10.26 -32.03
C ARG A 225 -3.23 10.67 -30.60
N LYS A 226 -3.80 9.74 -29.82
CA LYS A 226 -4.06 9.87 -28.39
C LYS A 226 -2.71 10.11 -27.70
N ALA A 227 -2.43 11.35 -27.34
CA ALA A 227 -1.57 11.60 -26.20
C ALA A 227 -2.31 11.05 -24.98
N GLU A 228 -1.61 10.27 -24.15
CA GLU A 228 -2.15 9.72 -22.91
C GLU A 228 -2.79 10.85 -22.11
N ALA A 229 -4.09 10.73 -21.87
CA ALA A 229 -4.84 11.67 -21.06
C ALA A 229 -4.31 11.61 -19.62
N PRO A 230 -4.40 12.71 -18.84
CA PRO A 230 -4.11 12.68 -17.42
C PRO A 230 -4.95 11.58 -16.76
N ILE A 231 -4.32 10.78 -15.89
CA ILE A 231 -4.99 9.73 -15.12
C ILE A 231 -6.17 10.39 -14.38
N ASP A 232 -7.38 10.05 -14.80
CA ASP A 232 -8.60 10.47 -14.11
C ASP A 232 -8.67 9.71 -12.79
N VAL A 233 -8.27 10.39 -11.72
CA VAL A 233 -8.22 9.90 -10.34
C VAL A 233 -9.61 9.49 -9.79
N ASP A 234 -10.69 9.75 -10.54
CA ASP A 234 -12.06 9.39 -10.21
C ASP A 234 -12.64 8.25 -11.09
N SER A 235 -11.83 7.66 -11.97
CA SER A 235 -12.20 6.41 -12.65
C SER A 235 -12.09 5.23 -11.67
N ASP A 236 -13.20 4.51 -11.45
CA ASP A 236 -13.28 3.35 -10.54
C ASP A 236 -12.55 2.09 -11.08
N GLU A 237 -11.81 2.20 -12.20
CA GLU A 237 -11.05 1.10 -12.81
C GLU A 237 -9.57 1.26 -12.47
N ASP A 238 -9.08 0.42 -11.56
CA ASP A 238 -7.64 0.33 -11.28
C ASP A 238 -6.91 -0.05 -12.59
N PRO A 239 -5.73 0.56 -12.88
CA PRO A 239 -4.93 0.17 -14.03
C PRO A 239 -4.69 -1.35 -14.03
N PRO A 240 -4.70 -2.01 -15.21
CA PRO A 240 -4.45 -3.44 -15.30
C PRO A 240 -3.07 -3.76 -14.73
N ASP A 241 -3.00 -4.62 -13.71
CA ASP A 241 -1.74 -5.14 -13.18
C ASP A 241 -1.11 -6.07 -14.24
N GLU A 242 -0.04 -5.61 -14.87
CA GLU A 242 0.67 -6.38 -15.90
C GLU A 242 1.47 -7.56 -15.31
N ILE A 243 1.92 -7.43 -14.06
CA ILE A 243 2.81 -8.40 -13.41
C ILE A 243 2.03 -9.60 -12.89
N ARG A 244 0.82 -9.38 -12.37
CA ARG A 244 -0.08 -10.44 -11.86
C ARG A 244 0.66 -11.38 -10.91
N LEU A 245 1.04 -10.88 -9.74
CA LEU A 245 1.81 -11.64 -8.75
C LEU A 245 1.11 -12.92 -8.28
N PHE A 246 -0.20 -13.01 -8.44
CA PHE A 246 -1.03 -14.16 -8.05
C PHE A 246 -1.05 -15.31 -9.06
N GLU A 247 -0.53 -15.12 -10.28
CA GLU A 247 -0.50 -16.14 -11.35
C GLU A 247 0.90 -16.72 -11.57
N SER A 248 0.99 -17.99 -11.94
CA SER A 248 2.26 -18.66 -12.28
C SER A 248 3.10 -17.85 -13.28
N GLY A 249 4.42 -17.85 -13.11
CA GLY A 249 5.34 -17.06 -13.94
C GLY A 249 5.40 -15.57 -13.57
N TRP A 250 4.86 -15.19 -12.41
CA TRP A 250 4.92 -13.81 -11.90
C TRP A 250 6.35 -13.29 -11.77
N LYS A 251 7.30 -14.16 -11.40
CA LYS A 251 8.70 -13.79 -11.19
C LYS A 251 9.34 -13.29 -12.48
N ASP A 252 9.11 -13.99 -13.59
CA ASP A 252 9.66 -13.61 -14.89
C ASP A 252 9.02 -12.32 -15.41
N ARG A 253 7.70 -12.15 -15.20
CA ARG A 253 6.99 -10.91 -15.57
C ARG A 253 7.49 -9.72 -14.76
N TYR A 254 7.73 -9.91 -13.46
CA TYR A 254 8.24 -8.88 -12.56
C TYR A 254 9.62 -8.39 -13.01
N TYR A 255 10.57 -9.30 -13.19
CA TYR A 255 11.92 -8.93 -13.59
C TYR A 255 11.97 -8.31 -14.99
N ARG A 256 11.15 -8.79 -15.92
CA ARG A 256 11.02 -8.18 -17.25
C ARG A 256 10.43 -6.78 -17.20
N ALA A 257 9.37 -6.58 -16.41
CA ALA A 257 8.69 -5.29 -16.35
C ALA A 257 9.47 -4.23 -15.55
N LYS A 258 10.16 -4.63 -14.47
CA LYS A 258 10.81 -3.70 -13.52
C LYS A 258 12.30 -3.50 -13.75
N PHE A 259 12.98 -4.49 -14.32
CA PHE A 259 14.43 -4.46 -14.54
C PHE A 259 14.82 -4.61 -16.02
N ASP A 260 13.86 -4.84 -16.92
CA ASP A 260 14.08 -5.10 -18.34
C ASP A 260 15.04 -6.28 -18.60
N VAL A 261 14.97 -7.32 -17.75
CA VAL A 261 15.80 -8.52 -17.86
C VAL A 261 14.98 -9.76 -18.26
N GLY A 262 15.64 -10.67 -19.00
CA GLY A 262 15.05 -11.93 -19.44
C GLY A 262 14.79 -12.91 -18.29
N ALA A 263 13.96 -13.92 -18.55
CA ALA A 263 13.67 -14.98 -17.57
C ALA A 263 14.92 -15.81 -17.22
N ASP A 264 15.83 -15.96 -18.18
CA ASP A 264 17.02 -16.81 -18.07
C ASP A 264 18.16 -16.17 -17.26
N ASP A 265 18.08 -14.87 -16.94
CA ASP A 265 19.15 -14.15 -16.24
C ASP A 265 19.05 -14.30 -14.72
N VAL A 266 19.25 -15.53 -14.25
CA VAL A 266 19.30 -15.86 -12.82
C VAL A 266 20.49 -15.15 -12.14
N ASN A 267 21.57 -14.91 -12.87
CA ASN A 267 22.75 -14.24 -12.35
C ASN A 267 22.44 -12.78 -11.98
N PHE A 268 21.65 -12.08 -12.81
CA PHE A 268 21.18 -10.75 -12.47
C PHE A 268 20.32 -10.74 -11.20
N ARG A 269 19.38 -11.68 -11.06
CA ARG A 269 18.53 -11.79 -9.85
C ARG A 269 19.38 -11.96 -8.59
N ARG A 270 20.37 -12.85 -8.63
CA ARG A 270 21.33 -13.06 -7.54
C ARG A 270 22.19 -11.81 -7.29
N LYS A 271 22.60 -11.09 -8.33
CA LYS A 271 23.32 -9.82 -8.19
C LYS A 271 22.50 -8.76 -7.45
N VAL A 272 21.21 -8.65 -7.75
CA VAL A 272 20.29 -7.75 -7.02
C VAL A 272 20.15 -8.19 -5.57
N ALA A 273 19.99 -9.51 -5.32
CA ALA A 273 19.93 -10.06 -3.96
C ALA A 273 21.22 -9.79 -3.16
N TRP A 274 22.40 -9.91 -3.77
CA TRP A 274 23.70 -9.60 -3.15
C TRP A 274 23.80 -8.12 -2.79
N ALA A 275 23.44 -7.22 -3.71
CA ALA A 275 23.40 -5.78 -3.43
C ALA A 275 22.41 -5.44 -2.29
N TYR A 276 21.29 -6.17 -2.23
CA TYR A 276 20.29 -5.98 -1.18
C TYR A 276 20.80 -6.42 0.20
N VAL A 277 21.45 -7.60 0.31
CA VAL A 277 22.04 -8.04 1.59
C VAL A 277 23.24 -7.19 2.01
N GLU A 278 24.02 -6.68 1.07
CA GLU A 278 25.05 -5.68 1.35
C GLU A 278 24.43 -4.45 2.00
N GLY A 279 23.30 -3.97 1.46
CA GLY A 279 22.56 -2.86 2.05
C GLY A 279 22.03 -3.15 3.43
N LEU A 280 21.50 -4.35 3.68
CA LEU A 280 21.05 -4.73 5.02
C LEU A 280 22.21 -4.71 6.02
N CYS A 281 23.41 -5.15 5.61
CA CYS A 281 24.61 -5.07 6.44
C CYS A 281 25.03 -3.62 6.67
N TRP A 282 24.98 -2.78 5.63
CA TRP A 282 25.26 -1.36 5.74
C TRP A 282 24.30 -0.69 6.72
N VAL A 283 23.00 -0.96 6.63
CA VAL A 283 21.97 -0.42 7.52
C VAL A 283 22.23 -0.87 8.96
N LEU A 284 22.45 -2.15 9.21
CA LEU A 284 22.73 -2.62 10.58
C LEU A 284 23.97 -1.94 11.17
N LYS A 285 25.05 -1.84 10.38
CA LYS A 285 26.26 -1.12 10.79
C LYS A 285 26.01 0.36 11.03
N TYR A 286 25.21 1.02 10.19
CA TYR A 286 24.84 2.42 10.35
C TYR A 286 24.23 2.71 11.73
N TYR A 287 23.32 1.85 12.20
CA TYR A 287 22.68 2.00 13.51
C TYR A 287 23.59 1.66 14.69
N TYR A 288 24.44 0.63 14.57
CA TYR A 288 25.21 0.08 15.71
C TYR A 288 26.66 0.58 15.80
N GLN A 289 27.27 0.92 14.66
CA GLN A 289 28.70 1.27 14.52
C GLN A 289 28.91 2.63 13.84
N GLY A 290 27.84 3.25 13.32
CA GLY A 290 27.89 4.49 12.54
C GLY A 290 28.04 4.24 11.04
N CYS A 291 28.10 5.32 10.25
CA CYS A 291 28.21 5.24 8.79
C CYS A 291 29.53 4.62 8.35
N VAL A 292 29.47 3.41 7.77
CA VAL A 292 30.65 2.65 7.31
C VAL A 292 31.04 2.95 5.89
N SER A 293 30.11 3.45 5.07
CA SER A 293 30.39 3.89 3.71
C SER A 293 29.46 5.03 3.33
N TRP A 294 30.02 6.21 3.03
CA TRP A 294 29.25 7.37 2.56
C TRP A 294 28.89 7.28 1.07
N ASP A 295 29.64 6.47 0.31
CA ASP A 295 29.50 6.33 -1.14
C ASP A 295 28.57 5.15 -1.50
N TRP A 296 28.30 4.24 -0.54
CA TRP A 296 27.47 3.06 -0.79
C TRP A 296 26.00 3.46 -0.99
N TYR A 297 25.37 2.87 -2.01
CA TYR A 297 23.94 2.98 -2.26
C TYR A 297 23.44 1.69 -2.93
N PHE A 298 22.13 1.44 -2.82
CA PHE A 298 21.48 0.34 -3.53
C PHE A 298 21.12 0.77 -4.97
N PRO A 299 21.75 0.19 -6.02
CA PRO A 299 21.70 0.73 -7.38
C PRO A 299 20.49 0.23 -8.19
N TYR A 300 19.37 -0.04 -7.54
CA TYR A 300 18.13 -0.47 -8.18
C TYR A 300 16.92 0.19 -7.52
N HIS A 301 15.87 0.46 -8.30
CA HIS A 301 14.63 1.05 -7.77
C HIS A 301 13.72 0.04 -7.07
N TYR A 302 13.92 -1.26 -7.30
CA TYR A 302 13.06 -2.32 -6.81
C TYR A 302 13.86 -3.41 -6.08
N ALA A 303 13.20 -4.06 -5.14
CA ALA A 303 13.78 -5.16 -4.37
C ALA A 303 13.66 -6.50 -5.12
N PRO A 304 14.57 -7.46 -4.89
CA PRO A 304 14.41 -8.82 -5.39
C PRO A 304 13.34 -9.58 -4.59
N PHE A 305 13.03 -10.81 -4.99
CA PHE A 305 12.18 -11.69 -4.19
C PHE A 305 13.00 -12.49 -3.18
N ALA A 306 12.37 -12.94 -2.08
CA ALA A 306 13.05 -13.71 -1.04
C ALA A 306 13.64 -15.03 -1.59
N SER A 307 12.97 -15.63 -2.57
CA SER A 307 13.45 -16.81 -3.31
C SER A 307 14.73 -16.59 -4.13
N ASP A 308 15.19 -15.34 -4.34
CA ASP A 308 16.45 -15.03 -5.05
C ASP A 308 17.68 -14.95 -4.14
N PHE A 309 17.51 -15.11 -2.82
CA PHE A 309 18.59 -15.02 -1.84
C PHE A 309 19.32 -16.36 -1.64
N ASP A 310 19.26 -17.28 -2.60
CA ASP A 310 19.75 -18.66 -2.51
C ASP A 310 21.28 -18.82 -2.43
N THR A 311 22.02 -17.74 -2.61
CA THR A 311 23.50 -17.75 -2.68
C THR A 311 24.13 -16.68 -1.79
N VAL A 312 23.35 -16.05 -0.91
CA VAL A 312 23.84 -14.93 -0.10
C VAL A 312 24.82 -15.36 0.98
N ALA A 313 24.83 -16.62 1.40
CA ALA A 313 25.87 -17.20 2.25
C ALA A 313 27.29 -17.02 1.68
N GLN A 314 27.42 -16.98 0.35
CA GLN A 314 28.71 -16.83 -0.32
C GLN A 314 29.17 -15.38 -0.38
N PHE A 315 28.26 -14.43 -0.19
CA PHE A 315 28.54 -13.01 -0.25
C PHE A 315 29.26 -12.55 1.02
N LYS A 316 30.30 -11.72 0.83
CA LYS A 316 31.05 -11.11 1.94
C LYS A 316 31.01 -9.60 1.76
N PRO A 317 30.34 -8.85 2.65
CA PRO A 317 30.30 -7.40 2.57
C PRO A 317 31.69 -6.82 2.87
N ASP A 318 32.13 -5.87 2.05
CA ASP A 318 33.40 -5.18 2.23
C ASP A 318 33.18 -3.66 2.21
N PHE A 319 33.24 -3.05 3.39
CA PHE A 319 33.18 -1.60 3.59
C PHE A 319 34.54 -1.03 4.02
N SER A 320 35.65 -1.71 3.71
CA SER A 320 36.99 -1.28 4.14
C SER A 320 37.49 -0.03 3.39
N ARG A 321 36.89 0.29 2.24
CA ARG A 321 37.26 1.49 1.45
C ARG A 321 36.96 2.76 2.26
N PRO A 322 37.95 3.65 2.44
CA PRO A 322 37.70 4.93 3.09
C PRO A 322 36.84 5.81 2.20
N THR A 323 35.73 6.30 2.75
CA THR A 323 34.77 7.18 2.07
C THR A 323 34.60 8.47 2.85
N LYS A 324 34.07 9.52 2.22
CA LYS A 324 33.88 10.82 2.85
C LYS A 324 32.50 11.37 2.50
N PRO A 325 31.85 12.09 3.42
CA PRO A 325 30.61 12.77 3.10
C PRO A 325 30.84 13.82 2.00
N PHE A 326 29.87 13.96 1.11
CA PHE A 326 29.81 15.09 0.17
C PHE A 326 29.87 16.43 0.92
N LYS A 327 30.48 17.43 0.28
CA LYS A 327 30.35 18.82 0.75
C LYS A 327 28.89 19.27 0.61
N PRO A 328 28.41 20.21 1.45
CA PRO A 328 27.00 20.63 1.43
C PRO A 328 26.49 21.03 0.04
N LEU A 329 27.26 21.80 -0.73
CA LEU A 329 26.84 22.22 -2.08
C LEU A 329 26.87 21.08 -3.10
N GLN A 330 27.80 20.13 -2.97
CA GLN A 330 27.85 18.95 -3.85
C GLN A 330 26.63 18.06 -3.60
N GLN A 331 26.26 17.88 -2.33
CA GLN A 331 25.05 17.17 -1.93
C GLN A 331 23.79 17.89 -2.46
N LEU A 332 23.71 19.23 -2.38
CA LEU A 332 22.58 19.96 -2.94
C LEU A 332 22.45 19.74 -4.45
N MET A 333 23.56 19.71 -5.18
CA MET A 333 23.55 19.37 -6.61
C MET A 333 23.07 17.93 -6.87
N SER A 334 23.39 16.98 -5.99
CA SER A 334 22.96 15.58 -6.16
C SER A 334 21.51 15.30 -5.74
N VAL A 335 20.91 16.16 -4.90
CA VAL A 335 19.55 15.94 -4.36
C VAL A 335 18.47 16.85 -4.92
N PHE A 336 18.81 18.06 -5.37
CA PHE A 336 17.79 19.04 -5.77
C PHE A 336 17.32 18.85 -7.21
N PRO A 337 16.02 19.05 -7.48
CA PRO A 337 15.55 19.24 -8.83
C PRO A 337 15.95 20.64 -9.35
N ALA A 338 15.99 20.81 -10.67
CA ALA A 338 16.31 22.09 -11.31
C ALA A 338 15.41 23.26 -10.86
N ALA A 339 14.17 22.96 -10.45
CA ALA A 339 13.24 23.95 -9.92
C ALA A 339 13.74 24.66 -8.64
N SER A 340 14.60 24.01 -7.86
CA SER A 340 15.14 24.51 -6.59
C SER A 340 16.53 25.14 -6.72
N LYS A 341 16.98 25.45 -7.95
CA LYS A 341 18.32 26.00 -8.23
C LYS A 341 18.66 27.30 -7.48
N GLN A 342 17.66 28.07 -7.04
CA GLN A 342 17.85 29.31 -6.28
C GLN A 342 18.67 29.16 -4.99
N HIS A 343 18.81 27.94 -4.46
CA HIS A 343 19.58 27.63 -3.26
C HIS A 343 21.07 27.32 -3.54
N LEU A 344 21.48 27.33 -4.80
CA LEU A 344 22.84 27.05 -5.25
C LEU A 344 23.53 28.33 -5.74
N PRO A 345 24.88 28.38 -5.76
CA PRO A 345 25.62 29.48 -6.36
C PRO A 345 25.24 29.70 -7.82
N ILE A 346 25.13 30.96 -8.26
CA ILE A 346 24.64 31.35 -9.60
C ILE A 346 25.34 30.60 -10.74
N HIS A 347 26.65 30.34 -10.62
CA HIS A 347 27.42 29.62 -11.62
C HIS A 347 27.01 28.14 -11.75
N TRP A 348 26.67 27.49 -10.63
CA TRP A 348 26.25 26.08 -10.61
C TRP A 348 24.79 25.90 -11.03
N GLN A 349 23.96 26.93 -10.87
CA GLN A 349 22.56 26.89 -11.34
C GLN A 349 22.45 26.59 -12.84
N LYS A 350 23.43 27.05 -13.63
CA LYS A 350 23.51 26.79 -15.08
C LYS A 350 23.67 25.31 -15.39
N LEU A 351 24.40 24.56 -14.56
CA LEU A 351 24.61 23.13 -14.75
C LEU A 351 23.31 22.31 -14.66
N MET A 352 22.28 22.84 -14.00
CA MET A 352 20.97 22.20 -13.87
C MET A 352 19.98 22.58 -14.98
N THR A 353 20.29 23.59 -15.81
CA THR A 353 19.32 24.15 -16.77
C THR A 353 19.82 24.32 -18.19
N ASP A 354 21.14 24.40 -18.39
CA ASP A 354 21.71 24.57 -19.73
C ASP A 354 21.74 23.20 -20.42
N ASP A 355 21.19 23.12 -21.64
CA ASP A 355 21.12 21.89 -22.44
C ASP A 355 22.51 21.33 -22.80
N ASP A 356 23.53 22.21 -22.82
CA ASP A 356 24.93 21.85 -23.08
C ASP A 356 25.68 21.36 -21.81
N SER A 357 25.01 21.33 -20.65
CA SER A 357 25.63 20.90 -19.39
C SER A 357 25.99 19.40 -19.44
N PRO A 358 27.20 19.01 -18.97
CA PRO A 358 27.63 17.61 -18.98
C PRO A 358 26.85 16.71 -18.02
N ILE A 359 25.97 17.28 -17.19
CA ILE A 359 25.17 16.60 -16.18
C ILE A 359 23.68 16.93 -16.29
N ILE A 360 23.23 17.49 -17.43
CA ILE A 360 21.82 17.87 -17.64
C ILE A 360 20.87 16.68 -17.55
N ASP A 361 21.35 15.48 -17.92
CA ASP A 361 20.61 14.22 -17.86
C ASP A 361 20.21 13.81 -16.44
N LEU A 362 20.87 14.36 -15.42
CA LEU A 362 20.51 14.15 -14.00
C LEU A 362 19.25 14.93 -13.59
N TYR A 363 18.83 15.93 -14.37
CA TYR A 363 17.75 16.86 -14.01
C TYR A 363 16.60 16.84 -15.03
N PRO A 364 15.91 15.69 -15.21
CA PRO A 364 14.77 15.62 -16.11
C PRO A 364 13.64 16.55 -15.65
N ILE A 365 12.98 17.21 -16.62
CA ILE A 365 11.83 18.08 -16.36
C ILE A 365 10.61 17.27 -15.87
N ASP A 366 10.47 16.05 -16.38
CA ASP A 366 9.40 15.12 -16.02
C ASP A 366 9.98 13.71 -15.88
N PHE A 367 9.43 12.92 -14.95
CA PHE A 367 9.88 11.55 -14.68
C PHE A 367 8.69 10.66 -14.34
N ARG A 368 8.84 9.37 -14.59
CA ARG A 368 7.75 8.41 -14.36
C ARG A 368 7.69 8.02 -12.89
N ILE A 369 6.48 7.95 -12.36
CA ILE A 369 6.18 7.35 -11.06
C ILE A 369 5.47 6.03 -11.31
N ASP A 370 6.10 4.94 -10.89
CA ASP A 370 5.49 3.62 -10.93
C ASP A 370 4.72 3.35 -9.63
N LEU A 371 3.40 3.22 -9.72
CA LEU A 371 2.54 2.95 -8.56
C LEU A 371 2.81 1.59 -7.91
N ASN A 372 3.34 0.62 -8.65
CA ASN A 372 3.71 -0.71 -8.14
C ASN A 372 2.63 -1.35 -7.23
N GLY A 373 1.37 -1.29 -7.64
CA GLY A 373 0.21 -1.83 -6.89
C GLY A 373 -0.27 -0.96 -5.73
N LYS A 374 0.35 0.20 -5.48
CA LYS A 374 -0.11 1.16 -4.46
C LYS A 374 -1.13 2.13 -5.04
N LYS A 375 -1.99 2.65 -4.16
CA LYS A 375 -3.14 3.47 -4.54
C LYS A 375 -2.80 4.94 -4.82
N TYR A 376 -1.78 5.47 -4.16
CA TYR A 376 -1.44 6.88 -4.23
C TYR A 376 -0.02 7.08 -4.79
N ALA A 377 0.17 8.12 -5.59
CA ALA A 377 1.47 8.41 -6.24
C ALA A 377 2.63 8.59 -5.24
N TRP A 378 2.38 9.14 -4.04
CA TRP A 378 3.40 9.29 -3.00
C TRP A 378 3.86 7.96 -2.39
N GLN A 379 3.17 6.86 -2.68
CA GLN A 379 3.58 5.49 -2.32
C GLN A 379 4.30 4.78 -3.47
N GLY A 380 4.30 5.38 -4.67
CA GLY A 380 4.95 4.84 -5.85
C GLY A 380 6.45 5.09 -5.86
N VAL A 381 7.12 4.49 -6.82
CA VAL A 381 8.57 4.56 -7.03
C VAL A 381 8.87 5.63 -8.06
N ALA A 382 9.66 6.64 -7.68
CA ALA A 382 10.16 7.66 -8.61
C ALA A 382 11.31 7.09 -9.44
N LEU A 383 11.10 6.96 -10.75
CA LEU A 383 12.11 6.43 -11.67
C LEU A 383 13.04 7.55 -12.14
N LEU A 384 13.97 7.91 -11.26
CA LEU A 384 15.04 8.87 -11.53
C LEU A 384 16.36 8.16 -11.87
N PRO A 385 17.18 8.74 -12.75
CA PRO A 385 18.54 8.25 -12.97
C PRO A 385 19.37 8.43 -11.69
N PHE A 386 20.21 7.44 -11.38
CA PHE A 386 21.17 7.56 -10.29
C PHE A 386 22.29 8.53 -10.69
N VAL A 387 22.75 9.35 -9.74
CA VAL A 387 23.82 10.31 -9.96
C VAL A 387 25.16 9.58 -10.00
N ASP A 388 25.92 9.80 -11.08
CA ASP A 388 27.32 9.41 -11.17
C ASP A 388 28.17 10.43 -10.41
N GLU A 389 28.72 10.00 -9.27
CA GLU A 389 29.53 10.83 -8.37
C GLU A 389 30.75 11.46 -9.07
N ASP A 390 31.54 10.65 -9.77
CA ASP A 390 32.78 11.11 -10.41
C ASP A 390 32.45 12.14 -11.50
N ARG A 391 31.38 11.89 -12.27
CA ARG A 391 30.92 12.81 -13.32
C ARG A 391 30.38 14.11 -12.73
N LEU A 392 29.62 14.05 -11.64
CA LEU A 392 29.11 15.23 -10.94
C LEU A 392 30.27 16.07 -10.39
N LEU A 393 31.20 15.46 -9.66
CA LEU A 393 32.32 16.18 -9.04
C LEU A 393 33.19 16.87 -10.09
N LYS A 394 33.47 16.19 -11.21
CA LYS A 394 34.23 16.76 -12.33
C LYS A 394 33.54 17.96 -12.99
N ALA A 395 32.21 18.01 -12.99
CA ALA A 395 31.46 19.15 -13.53
C ALA A 395 31.43 20.36 -12.56
N LEU A 396 31.75 20.15 -11.28
CA LEU A 396 31.76 21.19 -10.24
C LEU A 396 33.15 21.81 -10.00
N GLU A 397 34.20 21.20 -10.55
CA GLU A 397 35.57 21.75 -10.63
C GLU A 397 35.68 22.84 -11.70
#